data_AF-A0A662Q4A2-F1
#
_entry.id   AF-A0A662Q4A2-F1
#
_cell.length_a   1.000
_cell.length_b   1.000
_cell.length_c   1.000
_cell.angle_alpha   90.00
_cell.angle_beta   90.00
_cell.angle_gamma   90.00
#
_symmetry.space_group_name_H-M   'P 1'
#
loop_
_entity.id
_entity.type
_entity.pdbx_description
1 polymer ?
#
loop_
_entity_poly.entity_id
_entity_poly.type
_entity_poly.pdbx_seq_one_letter_code
_entity_poly.pdbx_strand_id
1 'polypeptide(L)'
;RSAQQLVGAVTFPLLMPPFFILMFTSIDSLPLSVKLLLLADPFTHLFLAIQGGFMGDIATSLFSMAVILGYAVFMLFLSSWLFMGERLITMKIMLRKRPGVSEE
;
A
#
# COMPACT_ATOMS: atom_id res chain seq x y z
N ARG A 1 -21.81 2.53 -1.13
CA ARG A 1 -21.27 1.54 -0.16
C ARG A 1 -20.29 0.56 -0.80
N SER A 2 -20.49 0.13 -2.06
CA SER A 2 -19.53 -0.72 -2.79
C SER A 2 -18.11 -0.13 -2.90
N ALA A 3 -17.98 1.16 -3.19
CA ALA A 3 -16.67 1.83 -3.23
C ALA A 3 -15.94 1.76 -1.88
N GLN A 4 -16.66 1.94 -0.77
CA GLN A 4 -16.09 1.83 0.58
C GLN A 4 -15.66 0.39 0.92
N GLN A 5 -16.42 -0.62 0.47
CA GLN A 5 -16.01 -2.02 0.59
C GLN A 5 -14.75 -2.32 -0.25
N LEU A 6 -14.63 -1.73 -1.44
CA LEU A 6 -13.46 -1.90 -2.30
C LEU A 6 -12.20 -1.24 -1.71
N VAL A 7 -12.34 -0.04 -1.12
CA VAL A 7 -11.26 0.59 -0.35
C VAL A 7 -10.81 -0.32 0.78
N GLY A 8 -11.74 -0.85 1.58
CA GLY A 8 -11.40 -1.79 2.65
C GLY A 8 -10.71 -3.05 2.15
N ALA A 9 -11.20 -3.64 1.05
CA ALA A 9 -10.62 -4.84 0.45
C ALA A 9 -9.20 -4.63 -0.10
N VAL A 10 -8.85 -3.42 -0.53
CA VAL A 10 -7.49 -3.07 -0.98
C VAL A 10 -6.60 -2.70 0.21
N THR A 11 -7.09 -1.89 1.15
CA THR A 11 -6.28 -1.42 2.28
C THR A 11 -5.96 -2.55 3.27
N PHE A 12 -6.89 -3.47 3.52
CA PHE A 12 -6.70 -4.55 4.49
C PHE A 12 -5.46 -5.43 4.21
N PRO A 13 -5.27 -6.00 3.01
CA PRO A 13 -4.09 -6.82 2.73
C PRO A 13 -2.78 -6.03 2.66
N LEU A 14 -2.84 -4.71 2.46
CA LEU A 14 -1.65 -3.85 2.52
C LEU A 14 -1.26 -3.51 3.97
N LEU A 15 -2.25 -3.24 4.82
CA LEU A 15 -2.00 -2.77 6.19
C LEU A 15 -1.79 -3.91 7.20
N MET A 16 -2.50 -5.03 7.07
CA MET A 16 -2.44 -6.12 8.05
C MET A 16 -1.10 -6.85 8.12
N PRO A 17 -0.46 -7.27 7.00
CA PRO A 17 0.82 -7.95 7.06
C PRO A 17 1.94 -7.13 7.75
N PRO A 18 2.20 -5.85 7.38
CA PRO A 18 3.23 -5.07 8.08
C PRO A 18 2.87 -4.83 9.53
N PHE A 19 1.60 -4.62 9.87
CA PHE A 19 1.15 -4.48 11.25
C PHE A 19 1.54 -5.71 12.09
N PHE A 20 1.14 -6.92 11.67
CA PHE A 20 1.44 -8.12 12.45
C PHE A 20 2.93 -8.44 12.46
N ILE A 21 3.63 -8.33 11.34
CA ILE A 21 5.04 -8.69 11.26
C ILE A 21 5.88 -7.73 12.12
N LEU A 22 5.74 -6.41 11.91
CA LEU A 22 6.57 -5.42 12.59
C LEU A 22 6.25 -5.27 14.09
N MET A 23 5.08 -5.71 14.54
CA MET A 23 4.78 -5.77 15.97
C MET A 23 5.59 -6.82 16.73
N PHE A 24 5.99 -7.92 16.07
CA PHE A 24 6.73 -9.00 16.73
C PHE A 24 8.22 -9.03 16.37
N THR A 25 8.63 -8.35 15.31
CA THR A 25 10.01 -8.40 14.83
C THR A 25 10.46 -7.10 14.19
N SER A 26 11.75 -6.81 14.22
CA SER A 26 12.33 -5.66 13.51
C SER A 26 12.51 -5.98 12.02
N ILE A 27 12.44 -4.96 11.16
CA ILE A 27 12.59 -5.15 9.71
C ILE A 27 13.96 -5.73 9.31
N ASP A 28 15.00 -5.47 10.10
CA ASP A 28 16.35 -5.94 9.82
C ASP A 28 16.58 -7.42 10.17
N SER A 29 15.73 -7.99 11.03
CA SER A 29 15.79 -9.41 11.39
C SER A 29 15.10 -10.33 10.36
N LEU A 30 14.39 -9.75 9.39
CA LEU A 30 13.62 -10.51 8.40
C LEU A 30 14.50 -11.03 7.26
N PRO A 31 14.13 -12.18 6.67
CA PRO A 31 14.76 -12.65 5.43
C PRO A 31 14.58 -11.62 4.31
N LEU A 32 15.58 -11.51 3.45
CA LEU A 32 15.68 -10.47 2.42
C LEU A 32 14.40 -10.34 1.57
N SER A 33 13.79 -11.45 1.17
CA SER A 33 12.58 -11.46 0.35
C SER A 33 11.39 -10.79 1.06
N VAL A 34 11.17 -11.10 2.34
CA VAL A 34 10.06 -10.52 3.12
C VAL A 34 10.32 -9.05 3.39
N LYS A 35 11.58 -8.72 3.73
CA LYS A 35 12.02 -7.34 3.93
C LYS A 35 11.71 -6.47 2.70
N LEU A 36 12.08 -6.92 1.50
CA LEU A 36 11.82 -6.17 0.27
C LEU A 36 10.33 -5.99 -0.02
N LEU A 37 9.50 -7.01 0.21
CA LEU A 37 8.05 -6.91 0.03
C LEU A 37 7.42 -5.90 0.98
N LEU A 38 7.85 -5.88 2.24
CA LEU A 38 7.38 -4.89 3.22
C LEU A 38 7.86 -3.48 2.85
N LEU A 39 9.14 -3.31 2.51
CA LEU A 39 9.67 -2.00 2.11
C LEU A 39 8.99 -1.42 0.85
N ALA A 40 8.44 -2.26 -0.03
CA ALA A 40 7.65 -1.82 -1.18
C ALA A 40 6.24 -1.35 -0.80
N ASP A 41 5.72 -1.80 0.35
CA ASP A 41 4.41 -1.39 0.85
C ASP A 41 4.50 -0.03 1.58
N PRO A 42 3.67 0.96 1.21
CA PRO A 42 3.73 2.29 1.83
C PRO A 42 3.29 2.28 3.30
N PHE A 43 2.43 1.35 3.72
CA PHE A 43 1.96 1.27 5.11
C PHE A 43 3.04 0.72 6.06
N THR A 44 4.00 -0.04 5.54
CA THR A 44 5.19 -0.46 6.31
C THR A 44 5.95 0.75 6.84
N HIS A 45 6.14 1.78 6.02
CA HIS A 45 6.82 3.02 6.42
C HIS A 45 6.05 3.78 7.50
N LEU A 46 4.71 3.68 7.55
CA LEU A 46 3.91 4.23 8.66
C LEU A 46 4.32 3.60 10.00
N PHE A 47 4.47 2.28 10.06
CA PHE A 47 4.88 1.59 11.28
C PHE A 47 6.34 1.88 11.64
N LEU A 48 7.25 1.90 10.66
CA LEU A 48 8.66 2.24 10.89
C LEU A 48 8.83 3.68 11.41
N ALA A 49 8.03 4.63 10.92
CA ALA A 49 8.07 6.01 11.40
C ALA A 49 7.69 6.10 12.89
N ILE A 50 6.62 5.40 13.27
CA ILE A 50 6.13 5.33 14.65
C ILE A 50 7.17 4.65 15.54
N GLN A 51 7.64 3.46 15.16
CA GLN A 51 8.65 2.71 15.91
C GLN A 51 9.95 3.50 16.08
N GLY A 52 10.48 4.08 15.00
CA GLY A 52 11.69 4.91 15.04
C GLY A 52 11.53 6.12 15.96
N GLY A 53 10.36 6.76 15.95
CA GLY A 53 10.04 7.87 16.86
C GLY A 53 10.07 7.45 18.33
N PHE A 54 9.53 6.28 18.66
CA PHE A 54 9.56 5.73 20.03
C PHE A 54 10.94 5.22 20.44
N MET A 55 11.69 4.62 19.52
CA MET A 55 13.03 4.07 19.77
C MET A 55 14.14 5.12 19.76
N GLY A 56 13.83 6.38 19.40
CA GLY A 56 14.79 7.46 19.28
C GLY A 56 15.62 7.43 17.98
N ASP A 57 15.27 6.56 17.03
CA ASP A 57 15.85 6.53 15.69
C ASP A 57 15.15 7.56 14.79
N ILE A 58 15.59 8.81 14.95
CA ILE A 58 15.06 9.96 14.20
C ILE A 58 15.37 9.85 12.71
N ALA A 59 16.49 9.22 12.32
CA ALA A 59 16.88 9.08 10.93
C ALA A 59 15.92 8.16 10.17
N THR A 60 15.65 6.97 10.72
CA THR A 60 14.68 6.03 10.13
C THR A 60 13.27 6.61 10.16
N SER A 61 12.91 7.32 11.23
CA SER A 61 11.59 7.96 11.33
C SER A 61 11.39 9.04 10.25
N LEU A 62 12.36 9.93 10.08
CA LEU A 62 12.29 11.01 9.09
C LEU A 62 12.30 10.47 7.65
N PHE A 63 13.12 9.46 7.37
CA PHE A 63 13.12 8.79 6.06
C PHE A 63 11.76 8.18 5.75
N SER A 64 11.20 7.41 6.69
CA SER A 64 9.89 6.78 6.54
C SER A 64 8.79 7.83 6.35
N MET A 65 8.84 8.95 7.08
CA MET A 65 7.92 10.06 6.91
C MET A 65 8.02 10.71 5.52
N ALA A 66 9.23 10.91 5.01
CA ALA A 66 9.45 11.41 3.66
C ALA A 66 8.89 10.45 2.58
N VAL A 67 9.05 9.13 2.77
CA VAL A 67 8.48 8.12 1.88
C VAL A 67 6.96 8.19 1.87
N ILE A 68 6.31 8.27 3.03
CA ILE A 68 4.84 8.37 3.13
C ILE A 68 4.34 9.64 2.44
N LEU A 69 5.02 10.78 2.65
CA LEU A 69 4.68 12.04 1.97
C LEU A 69 4.83 11.90 0.45
N GLY A 70 5.91 11.26 -0.02
CA GLY A 70 6.12 10.94 -1.43
C GLY A 70 4.97 10.11 -2.01
N TYR A 71 4.54 9.06 -1.31
CA TYR A 71 3.39 8.24 -1.70
C TYR A 71 2.09 9.02 -1.73
N ALA A 72 1.85 9.91 -0.75
CA ALA A 72 0.67 10.75 -0.72
C ALA A 72 0.61 11.69 -1.93
N VAL A 73 1.73 12.37 -2.26
CA VAL A 73 1.83 13.22 -3.46
C VAL A 73 1.66 12.40 -4.72
N PHE A 74 2.28 11.22 -4.80
CA PHE A 74 2.14 10.31 -5.94
C PHE A 74 0.68 9.89 -6.15
N MET A 75 -0.05 9.53 -5.09
CA MET A 75 -1.46 9.17 -5.16
C MET A 75 -2.35 10.34 -5.58
N LEU A 76 -2.07 11.55 -5.09
CA LEU A 76 -2.77 12.76 -5.53
C LEU A 76 -2.54 13.05 -7.02
N PHE A 77 -1.29 12.89 -7.47
CA PHE A 77 -0.95 13.03 -8.88
C PHE A 77 -1.66 11.98 -9.73
N LEU A 78 -1.62 10.70 -9.33
CA LEU A 78 -2.27 9.60 -10.03
C LEU A 78 -3.80 9.79 -10.09
N SER A 79 -4.38 10.24 -8.98
CA SER A 79 -5.80 10.59 -8.89
C SER A 79 -6.15 11.70 -9.89
N SER A 80 -5.45 12.84 -9.84
CA SER A 80 -5.64 13.95 -10.77
C SER A 80 -5.50 13.52 -12.24
N TRP A 81 -4.50 12.72 -12.53
CA TRP A 81 -4.24 12.17 -13.86
C TRP A 81 -5.35 11.24 -14.36
N LEU A 82 -5.96 10.45 -13.47
CA LEU A 82 -7.10 9.57 -13.76
C LEU A 82 -8.39 10.37 -13.99
N PHE A 83 -8.59 11.45 -13.22
CA PHE A 83 -9.78 12.30 -13.24
C PHE A 83 -9.76 13.41 -14.31
N MET A 84 -8.67 13.62 -15.06
CA MET A 84 -8.69 14.48 -16.25
C MET A 84 -9.82 14.01 -17.17
N GLY A 85 -10.87 14.84 -17.30
CA GLY A 85 -12.26 14.43 -17.57
C GLY A 85 -12.52 13.57 -18.80
N GLU A 86 -11.58 13.52 -19.74
CA GLU A 86 -11.66 12.69 -20.94
C GLU A 86 -11.30 11.23 -20.67
N ARG A 87 -10.36 10.95 -19.73
CA ARG A 87 -9.84 9.60 -19.47
C ARG A 87 -10.79 8.74 -18.65
N LEU A 88 -11.37 9.29 -17.58
CA LEU A 88 -12.28 8.52 -16.73
C LEU A 88 -13.50 8.00 -17.51
N ILE A 89 -13.99 8.79 -18.47
CA ILE A 89 -15.18 8.46 -19.28
C ILE A 89 -14.84 7.50 -20.43
N THR A 90 -13.66 7.61 -21.03
CA THR A 90 -13.25 6.76 -22.17
C THR A 90 -12.54 5.47 -21.76
N MET A 91 -12.14 5.32 -20.49
CA MET A 91 -11.47 4.11 -20.02
C MET A 91 -12.47 2.94 -19.97
N LYS A 92 -12.62 2.26 -21.11
CA LYS A 92 -13.36 1.01 -21.23
C LYS A 92 -12.59 -0.08 -20.48
N ILE A 93 -12.94 -0.31 -19.22
CA ILE A 93 -12.40 -1.42 -18.44
C ILE A 93 -12.96 -2.70 -19.05
N MET A 94 -12.22 -3.31 -19.98
CA MET A 94 -12.52 -4.63 -20.51
C MET A 94 -12.22 -5.66 -19.43
N LEU A 95 -13.14 -5.81 -18.49
CA LEU A 95 -13.12 -6.88 -17.50
C LEU A 95 -13.37 -8.20 -18.26
N ARG A 96 -12.29 -8.82 -18.76
CA ARG A 96 -12.34 -10.10 -19.47
C ARG A 96 -12.84 -11.16 -18.51
N LYS A 97 -14.16 -11.43 -18.57
CA LYS A 97 -14.82 -12.55 -17.88
C LYS A 97 -14.05 -13.84 -18.23
N ARG A 98 -13.58 -14.58 -17.21
CA ARG A 98 -13.12 -15.96 -17.39
C ARG A 98 -14.31 -16.80 -17.92
N PRO A 99 -14.14 -17.62 -18.96
CA PRO A 99 -15.20 -18.51 -19.39
C PRO A 99 -15.48 -19.50 -18.26
N GLY A 100 -16.76 -19.65 -17.93
CA GLY A 100 -17.21 -20.56 -16.89
C GLY A 100 -16.74 -21.98 -17.20
N VAL A 101 -16.20 -22.62 -16.17
CA VAL A 101 -15.99 -24.06 -16.17
C VAL A 101 -17.38 -24.68 -16.11
N SER A 102 -17.82 -25.23 -17.25
CA SER A 102 -18.92 -26.19 -17.31
C SER A 102 -18.40 -27.49 -16.70
N GLU A 103 -18.81 -27.80 -15.47
CA GLU A 103 -18.77 -29.17 -14.96
C GLU A 103 -20.14 -29.79 -15.23
N GLU A 104 -20.13 -30.76 -16.15
CA GLU A 104 -21.19 -31.74 -16.38
C GLU A 104 -21.23 -32.77 -15.24
#